data_AF-A0A2A9E1H8-F1
#
_entry.id   AF-A0A2A9E1H8-F1
#
_cell.length_a   1.000
_cell.length_b   1.000
_cell.length_c   1.000
_cell.angle_alpha   90.00
_cell.angle_beta   90.00
_cell.angle_gamma   90.00
#
_symmetry.space_group_name_H-M   'P 1'
#
loop_
_entity.id
_entity.type
_entity.pdbx_description
1 polymer ?
#
loop_
_entity_poly.entity_id
_entity_poly.type
_entity_poly.pdbx_seq_one_letter_code
_entity_poly.pdbx_strand_id
1 'polypeptide(L)' 'MIRPQWVWEMLGPEGTPLTAPVSPVFTNRFDAEQWLGGLWRDLAGDGVRTAHLLHDGLQAAPAVRLSTELSPAHG' A
#
# COMPACT_ATOMS: atom_id res chain seq x y z
N MET A 1 4.24 -18.66 -17.62
CA MET A 1 4.63 -17.25 -17.42
C MET A 1 4.28 -16.91 -15.98
N ILE A 2 5.27 -16.54 -15.16
CA ILE A 2 5.02 -16.22 -13.73
C ILE A 2 4.30 -14.87 -13.71
N ARG A 3 3.04 -14.90 -13.27
CA ARG A 3 2.15 -13.74 -13.11
C ARG A 3 2.55 -13.00 -11.83
N PRO A 4 2.36 -11.67 -11.73
CA PRO A 4 2.74 -10.91 -10.55
C PRO A 4 2.12 -11.54 -9.29
N GLN A 5 2.98 -12.04 -8.39
CA GLN A 5 2.48 -12.81 -7.24
C GLN A 5 1.96 -11.88 -6.14
N TRP A 6 2.65 -10.81 -5.74
CA TRP A 6 2.09 -9.84 -4.78
C TRP A 6 2.64 -8.44 -5.05
N VAL A 7 1.78 -7.42 -5.13
CA VAL A 7 2.17 -6.01 -5.31
C VAL A 7 1.22 -5.09 -4.53
N TRP A 8 1.70 -3.90 -4.19
CA TRP A 8 0.84 -2.82 -3.71
C TRP A 8 0.49 -1.83 -4.81
N GLU A 9 -0.80 -1.58 -5.01
CA GLU A 9 -1.29 -0.40 -5.72
C GLU A 9 -1.43 0.76 -4.74
N MET A 10 -0.83 1.89 -5.08
CA MET A 10 -0.76 3.08 -4.23
C MET A 10 -1.75 4.12 -4.73
N LEU A 11 -2.61 4.62 -3.84
CA LEU A 11 -3.62 5.61 -4.17
C LEU A 11 -3.43 6.91 -3.36
N GLY A 12 -3.67 8.02 -4.03
CA GLY A 12 -3.70 9.35 -3.44
C GLY A 12 -4.99 9.66 -2.66
N PRO A 13 -5.19 10.92 -2.25
CA PRO A 13 -6.31 11.33 -1.40
C PRO A 13 -7.69 11.10 -2.00
N GLU A 14 -7.84 11.17 -3.32
CA GLU A 14 -9.13 10.94 -3.99
C GLU A 14 -9.33 9.49 -4.45
N GLY A 15 -8.49 8.56 -3.96
CA GLY A 15 -8.48 7.17 -4.44
C GLY A 15 -7.90 7.03 -5.85
N THR A 16 -7.21 8.06 -6.34
CA THR A 16 -6.56 8.06 -7.66
C THR A 16 -5.26 7.26 -7.62
N PRO A 17 -5.00 6.39 -8.61
CA PRO A 17 -3.77 5.62 -8.67
C PRO A 17 -2.57 6.53 -8.89
N LEU A 18 -1.52 6.31 -8.10
CA LEU A 18 -0.27 7.04 -8.18
C LEU A 18 0.72 6.26 -9.05
N THR A 19 1.49 6.97 -9.86
CA THR A 19 2.60 6.37 -10.64
C THR A 19 3.86 6.17 -9.80
N ALA A 20 3.97 6.86 -8.67
CA ALA A 20 5.04 6.71 -7.70
C ALA A 20 4.51 6.94 -6.27
N PRO A 21 5.09 6.26 -5.26
CA PRO A 21 6.14 5.25 -5.36
C PRO A 21 5.64 3.91 -5.91
N VAL A 22 6.53 3.16 -6.58
CA VAL A 22 6.21 1.86 -7.19
C VAL A 22 6.52 0.73 -6.20
N SER A 23 5.57 -0.18 -6.02
CA SER A 23 5.77 -1.36 -5.20
C SER A 23 6.65 -2.40 -5.92
N PRO A 24 7.62 -3.04 -5.23
CA PRO A 24 8.26 -4.25 -5.73
C PRO A 24 7.26 -5.38 -5.95
N VAL A 25 7.66 -6.40 -6.72
CA VAL A 25 6.92 -7.67 -6.81
C VAL A 25 7.46 -8.61 -5.75
N PHE A 26 6.56 -9.15 -4.91
CA PHE A 26 6.90 -10.10 -3.86
C PHE A 26 6.42 -11.51 -4.22
N THR A 27 7.14 -12.53 -3.74
CA THR A 27 6.81 -13.95 -3.96
C THR A 27 5.77 -14.46 -2.95
N ASN A 28 5.60 -13.78 -1.82
CA ASN A 28 4.62 -14.12 -0.80
C ASN A 28 4.02 -12.86 -0.15
N ARG A 29 2.86 -13.05 0.49
CA ARG A 29 2.09 -12.00 1.17
C ARG A 29 2.85 -11.39 2.36
N PHE A 30 3.54 -12.19 3.14
CA PHE A 30 4.19 -11.75 4.36
C PHE A 30 5.26 -10.69 4.06
N ASP A 31 6.12 -10.93 3.07
CA ASP A 31 7.14 -9.94 2.66
C ASP A 31 6.50 -8.65 2.13
N ALA A 32 5.39 -8.75 1.39
CA ALA A 32 4.66 -7.58 0.90
C ALA A 32 4.09 -6.75 2.07
N GLU A 33 3.51 -7.39 3.08
CA GLU A 33 2.98 -6.73 4.27
C GLU A 33 4.08 -6.10 5.12
N GLN A 34 5.21 -6.81 5.29
CA GLN A 34 6.39 -6.29 6.00
C GLN A 34 6.97 -5.05 5.31
N TRP A 35 7.03 -5.03 3.99
CA TRP A 35 7.49 -3.86 3.22
C TRP A 35 6.60 -2.63 3.47
N LEU A 36 5.27 -2.79 3.41
CA LEU A 36 4.35 -1.69 3.68
C LEU A 36 4.50 -1.20 5.13
N GLY A 37 4.57 -2.12 6.09
CA GLY A 37 4.77 -1.80 7.51
C GLY A 37 6.11 -1.13 7.82
N GLY A 38 7.15 -1.37 7.01
CA GLY A 38 8.44 -0.69 7.15
C GLY A 38 8.44 0.74 6.59
N LEU A 39 7.67 0.99 5.52
CA LEU A 39 7.73 2.25 4.77
C LEU A 39 6.48 3.13 4.90
N TRP A 40 5.44 2.71 5.64
CA TRP A 40 4.14 3.39 5.65
C TRP A 40 4.21 4.90 5.92
N ARG A 41 5.15 5.35 6.76
CA ARG A 41 5.33 6.77 7.10
C ARG A 41 5.87 7.56 5.92
N ASP A 42 6.89 7.03 5.26
CA ASP A 42 7.51 7.65 4.10
C ASP A 42 6.50 7.69 2.95
N LEU A 43 5.82 6.58 2.70
CA LEU A 43 4.72 6.49 1.72
C LEU A 43 3.61 7.52 2.00
N ALA A 44 3.20 7.68 3.27
CA ALA A 44 2.22 8.69 3.65
C ALA A 44 2.74 10.13 3.46
N GLY A 45 4.05 10.35 3.64
CA GLY A 45 4.74 11.61 3.36
C GLY A 45 4.77 11.94 1.87
N ASP A 46 4.95 10.91 1.03
CA ASP A 46 4.93 11.00 -0.44
C ASP A 46 3.52 11.16 -1.03
N GLY A 47 2.49 11.31 -0.19
CA GLY A 47 1.11 11.58 -0.62
C GLY A 47 0.25 10.35 -0.82
N VAL A 48 0.75 9.14 -0.51
CA VAL A 48 -0.06 7.93 -0.50
C VAL A 48 -1.04 7.99 0.67
N ARG A 49 -2.30 7.64 0.41
CA ARG A 49 -3.38 7.61 1.41
C ARG A 49 -4.00 6.24 1.55
N THR A 50 -3.98 5.45 0.48
CA THR A 50 -4.49 4.08 0.50
C THR A 50 -3.51 3.17 -0.23
N ALA A 51 -3.31 1.96 0.29
CA ALA A 51 -2.58 0.90 -0.38
C ALA A 51 -3.48 -0.34 -0.53
N HIS A 52 -3.55 -0.89 -1.73
CA HIS A 52 -4.27 -2.13 -2.05
C HIS A 52 -3.29 -3.26 -2.30
N LEU A 53 -3.41 -4.34 -1.53
CA LEU A 53 -2.62 -5.54 -1.78
C LEU A 53 -3.27 -6.35 -2.90
N LEU A 54 -2.55 -6.52 -4.00
CA LEU A 54 -2.99 -7.30 -5.14
C LEU A 54 -2.22 -8.62 -5.22
N HIS A 55 -2.95 -9.71 -5.52
CA HIS A 55 -2.43 -11.03 -5.88
C HIS A 55 -2.98 -11.40 -7.25
N ASP A 56 -2.11 -11.56 -8.26
CA ASP A 56 -2.53 -11.80 -9.65
C ASP A 56 -3.54 -10.74 -10.15
N GLY A 57 -3.29 -9.47 -9.80
CA GLY A 57 -4.15 -8.33 -10.16
C GLY A 57 -5.46 -8.22 -9.40
N LEU A 58 -5.77 -9.15 -8.49
CA LEU A 58 -6.98 -9.13 -7.67
C LEU A 58 -6.68 -8.66 -6.26
N GLN A 59 -7.56 -7.83 -5.69
CA GLN A 59 -7.41 -7.39 -4.31
C GLN A 59 -7.53 -8.58 -3.35
N ALA A 60 -6.46 -8.82 -2.59
CA ALA A 60 -6.31 -9.99 -1.73
C ALA A 60 -6.59 -9.69 -0.24
N ALA A 61 -6.65 -8.41 0.14
CA ALA A 61 -6.87 -7.97 1.51
C ALA A 61 -7.61 -6.61 1.57
N PRO A 62 -8.22 -6.25 2.71
CA PRO A 62 -8.77 -4.91 2.91
C PRO A 62 -7.75 -3.80 2.63
N ALA A 63 -8.23 -2.67 2.12
CA ALA A 63 -7.40 -1.51 1.84
C ALA A 63 -6.76 -0.96 3.11
N VAL A 64 -5.46 -0.67 3.06
CA VAL A 64 -4.72 -0.08 4.20
C VAL A 64 -4.70 1.43 4.04
N ARG A 65 -5.13 2.16 5.08
CA ARG A 65 -5.06 3.62 5.12
C ARG A 65 -3.73 4.06 5.72
N LEU A 66 -3.06 4.97 5.02
CA LEU A 66 -1.77 5.53 5.43
C LEU A 66 -1.97 7.00 5.80
N SER A 67 -1.81 7.32 7.08
CA SER A 67 -1.95 8.68 7.59
C SER A 67 -0.81 8.97 8.56
N THR A 68 -0.04 10.02 8.30
CA THR A 68 0.95 10.53 9.27
C THR A 68 0.29 11.32 10.40
N GLU A 69 -0.98 11.64 10.27
CA GLU A 69 -1.76 12.28 11.31
C GLU A 69 -2.07 11.22 12.36
N LEU A 70 -1.51 11.40 13.56
CA LEU A 70 -2.02 10.70 14.75
C LEU A 70 -3.47 11.15 14.88
N SER A 71 -4.42 10.23 14.65
CA SER A 71 -5.84 10.48 14.90
C SER A 71 -5.96 11.18 16.26
N PRO A 72 -6.47 12.42 16.33
CA PRO A 72 -6.60 13.09 17.61
C PRO A 72 -7.51 12.20 18.46
N ALA A 73 -6.96 11.70 19.57
CA ALA A 73 -7.76 11.00 20.56
C ALA A 73 -8.90 11.93 20.94
N HIS A 74 -10.13 11.54 20.60
CA HIS A 74 -11.32 12.31 20.92
C HIS A 74 -11.31 12.56 22.44
N GLY A 75 -11.19 13.84 22.82
CA GLY A 75 -11.33 14.31 24.19
C GLY A 75 -12.79 14.46 24.59
#